data_AF-A0A6A3TIT6-F1
#
_entry.id   AF-A0A6A3TIT6-F1
#
_cell.length_a   1.000
_cell.length_b   1.000
_cell.length_c   1.000
_cell.angle_alpha   90.00
_cell.angle_beta   90.00
_cell.angle_gamma   90.00
#
_symmetry.space_group_name_H-M   'P 1'
#
loop_
_entity.id
_entity.type
_entity.pdbx_description
1 polymer ?
#
loop_
_entity_poly.entity_id
_entity_poly.type
_entity_poly.pdbx_seq_one_letter_code
_entity_poly.pdbx_strand_id
1 'polypeptide(L)'
;MPPVANPTSASFTEGDPACMRKTLARCKAENVTFAGALVSATVLAFYRAAKSQPEFDPAQPFKMMVDLDYNMRRRVPQPAEEDHVGAFISFADLEWLGNEGVDLTTTSFWDLARRAKSEIDGNLDKKLQMTAVKLVMDEFVNAQRTQRTSTSETR
;
A
#
# COMPACT_ATOMS: atom_id res chain seq x y z
N MET A 1 2.89 10.12 38.73
CA MET A 1 2.64 11.12 37.68
C MET A 1 1.68 10.50 36.68
N PRO A 2 0.50 11.09 36.40
CA PRO A 2 -0.40 10.54 35.39
C PRO A 2 0.20 10.71 33.99
N PRO A 3 -0.03 9.76 33.05
CA PRO A 3 0.44 9.88 31.68
C PRO A 3 -0.25 11.07 30.99
N VAL A 4 0.54 11.93 30.34
CA VAL A 4 0.02 13.02 29.51
C VAL A 4 -0.60 12.40 28.26
N ALA A 5 -1.89 12.65 28.04
CA ALA A 5 -2.60 12.16 26.86
C ALA A 5 -1.99 12.79 25.59
N ASN A 6 -1.78 11.97 24.57
CA ASN A 6 -1.33 12.46 23.26
C ASN A 6 -2.40 13.41 22.68
N PRO A 7 -2.06 14.67 22.33
CA PRO A 7 -3.02 15.65 21.82
C PRO A 7 -3.49 15.35 20.39
N THR A 8 -3.06 14.25 19.77
CA THR A 8 -3.47 13.86 18.41
C THR A 8 -4.96 13.52 18.38
N SER A 9 -5.71 14.25 17.56
CA SER A 9 -7.08 13.92 17.20
C SER A 9 -7.13 13.23 15.83
N ALA A 10 -8.17 12.43 15.59
CA ALA A 10 -8.42 11.80 14.31
C ALA A 10 -9.82 12.18 13.82
N SER A 11 -9.89 12.76 12.63
CA SER A 11 -11.13 13.29 12.04
C SER A 11 -11.80 12.28 11.13
N PHE A 12 -12.28 11.16 11.69
CA PHE A 12 -12.90 10.08 10.90
C PHE A 12 -14.23 10.46 10.25
N THR A 13 -14.95 11.45 10.79
CA THR A 13 -16.32 11.82 10.39
C THR A 13 -16.41 13.09 9.54
N GLU A 14 -15.28 13.74 9.23
CA GLU A 14 -15.26 15.02 8.51
C GLU A 14 -15.28 14.87 6.98
N GLY A 15 -15.39 13.64 6.46
CA GLY A 15 -15.45 13.38 5.02
C GLY A 15 -16.84 13.64 4.42
N ASP A 16 -16.91 14.41 3.33
CA ASP A 16 -18.14 14.59 2.54
C ASP A 16 -18.29 13.45 1.50
N PRO A 17 -19.38 12.65 1.55
CA PRO A 17 -19.65 11.61 0.55
C PRO A 17 -19.74 12.15 -0.88
N ALA A 18 -20.20 13.39 -1.08
CA ALA A 18 -20.25 14.01 -2.40
C ALA A 18 -18.84 14.30 -2.93
N CYS A 19 -17.93 14.78 -2.07
CA CYS A 19 -16.51 14.90 -2.40
C CYS A 19 -15.91 13.54 -2.79
N MET A 20 -16.13 12.48 -2.01
CA MET A 20 -15.61 11.15 -2.34
C MET A 20 -16.10 10.66 -3.71
N ARG A 21 -17.40 10.78 -4.02
CA ARG A 21 -17.94 10.41 -5.33
C ARG A 21 -17.30 11.18 -6.48
N LYS A 22 -17.13 12.51 -6.33
CA LYS A 22 -16.47 13.35 -7.33
C LYS A 22 -15.01 12.94 -7.52
N THR A 23 -14.29 12.68 -6.44
CA THR A 23 -12.90 12.24 -6.48
C THR A 23 -12.77 10.91 -7.20
N LEU A 24 -13.60 9.91 -6.89
CA LEU A 24 -13.61 8.62 -7.58
C LEU A 24 -13.92 8.76 -9.07
N ALA A 25 -14.92 9.58 -9.42
CA ALA A 25 -15.26 9.86 -10.81
C ALA A 25 -14.08 10.52 -11.56
N ARG A 26 -13.38 11.46 -10.91
CA ARG A 26 -12.21 12.10 -11.50
C ARG A 26 -11.04 11.12 -11.66
N CYS A 27 -10.76 10.28 -10.66
CA CYS A 27 -9.73 9.25 -10.75
C CYS A 27 -9.98 8.33 -11.96
N LYS A 28 -11.23 7.91 -12.17
CA LYS A 28 -11.63 7.12 -13.34
C LYS A 28 -11.37 7.86 -14.65
N ALA A 29 -11.72 9.14 -14.73
CA ALA A 29 -11.50 9.95 -15.94
C ALA A 29 -10.01 10.13 -16.27
N GLU A 30 -9.14 10.17 -15.26
CA GLU A 30 -7.69 10.33 -15.38
C GLU A 30 -6.92 8.99 -15.55
N ASN A 31 -7.65 7.87 -15.60
CA ASN A 31 -7.11 6.52 -15.61
C ASN A 31 -6.16 6.22 -14.42
N VAL A 32 -6.53 6.70 -13.23
CA VAL A 32 -5.79 6.46 -11.97
C VAL A 32 -6.67 5.78 -10.93
N THR A 33 -6.04 5.19 -9.91
CA THR A 33 -6.75 4.70 -8.72
C THR A 33 -6.87 5.81 -7.68
N PHE A 34 -7.86 5.67 -6.78
CA PHE A 34 -7.94 6.57 -5.62
C PHE A 34 -6.65 6.51 -4.77
N ALA A 35 -6.05 5.32 -4.61
CA ALA A 35 -4.79 5.16 -3.91
C ALA A 35 -3.64 5.96 -4.56
N GLY A 36 -3.51 5.92 -5.90
CA GLY A 36 -2.50 6.72 -6.61
C GLY A 36 -2.72 8.23 -6.44
N ALA A 37 -3.98 8.68 -6.48
CA ALA A 37 -4.33 10.07 -6.20
C ALA A 37 -4.03 10.46 -4.75
N LEU A 38 -4.28 9.57 -3.79
CA LEU A 38 -3.99 9.78 -2.38
C LEU A 38 -2.49 9.91 -2.12
N VAL A 39 -1.67 9.01 -2.69
CA VAL A 39 -0.19 9.12 -2.64
C VAL A 39 0.26 10.49 -3.14
N SER A 40 -0.28 10.94 -4.27
CA SER A 40 0.06 12.24 -4.87
C SER A 40 -0.34 13.42 -3.97
N ALA A 41 -1.53 13.35 -3.37
CA ALA A 41 -1.99 14.37 -2.42
C ALA A 41 -1.12 14.40 -1.15
N THR A 42 -0.74 13.25 -0.63
CA THR A 42 0.16 13.12 0.53
C THR A 42 1.53 13.71 0.22
N VAL A 43 2.16 13.33 -0.90
CA VAL A 43 3.45 13.89 -1.35
C VAL A 43 3.38 15.42 -1.43
N LEU A 44 2.32 15.96 -2.04
CA LEU A 44 2.15 17.41 -2.15
C LEU A 44 1.93 18.09 -0.80
N ALA A 45 1.17 17.49 0.11
CA ALA A 45 0.93 18.01 1.44
C ALA A 45 2.22 18.07 2.26
N PHE A 46 3.00 16.98 2.26
CA PHE A 46 4.29 16.93 2.96
C PHE A 46 5.32 17.87 2.34
N TYR A 47 5.37 17.98 1.01
CA TYR A 47 6.21 18.96 0.33
C TYR A 47 5.88 20.39 0.77
N ARG A 48 4.59 20.75 0.84
CA ARG A 48 4.16 22.07 1.32
C ARG A 48 4.52 22.31 2.78
N ALA A 49 4.36 21.30 3.63
CA ALA A 49 4.76 21.39 5.03
C ALA A 49 6.28 21.51 5.20
N ALA A 50 7.06 20.83 4.35
CA ALA A 50 8.51 20.87 4.38
C ALA A 50 9.09 22.24 3.98
N LYS A 51 8.36 23.04 3.18
CA LYS A 51 8.82 24.39 2.76
C LYS A 51 9.16 25.35 3.92
N SER A 52 8.62 25.12 5.11
CA SER A 52 8.92 25.94 6.28
C SER A 52 10.18 25.50 7.04
N GLN A 53 10.81 24.39 6.64
CA GLN A 53 12.00 23.85 7.30
C GLN A 53 13.27 24.51 6.77
N PRO A 54 14.26 24.85 7.62
CA PRO A 54 15.50 25.50 7.20
C PRO A 54 16.32 24.70 6.19
N GLU A 55 16.28 23.36 6.27
CA GLU A 55 17.07 22.45 5.43
C GLU A 55 16.39 22.11 4.09
N PHE A 56 15.19 22.66 3.84
CA PHE A 56 14.42 22.33 2.65
C PHE A 56 15.00 23.03 1.40
N ASP A 57 15.45 22.23 0.43
CA ASP A 57 15.88 22.70 -0.89
C ASP A 57 14.79 22.40 -1.95
N PRO A 58 14.09 23.41 -2.49
CA PRO A 58 13.07 23.21 -3.52
C PRO A 58 13.63 22.77 -4.88
N ALA A 59 14.94 22.85 -5.10
CA ALA A 59 15.59 22.42 -6.34
C ALA A 59 15.89 20.91 -6.37
N GLN A 60 15.80 20.23 -5.22
CA GLN A 60 16.02 18.78 -5.14
C GLN A 60 14.71 18.00 -5.29
N PRO A 61 14.74 16.78 -5.85
CA PRO A 61 13.60 15.88 -5.81
C PRO A 61 13.12 15.65 -4.37
N PHE A 62 11.83 15.82 -4.14
CA PHE A 62 11.23 15.62 -2.83
C PHE A 62 11.13 14.13 -2.53
N LYS A 63 11.79 13.69 -1.46
CA LYS A 63 11.87 12.27 -1.07
C LYS A 63 11.06 12.01 0.19
N MET A 64 10.34 10.89 0.19
CA MET A 64 9.65 10.40 1.39
C MET A 64 9.53 8.88 1.34
N MET A 65 9.65 8.24 2.51
CA MET A 65 9.34 6.81 2.65
C MET A 65 7.84 6.65 2.86
N VAL A 66 7.21 5.79 2.07
CA VAL A 66 5.78 5.49 2.14
C VAL A 66 5.59 4.00 2.07
N ASP A 67 5.00 3.45 3.12
CA ASP A 67 4.53 2.08 3.18
C ASP A 67 3.02 2.05 2.91
N LEU A 68 2.59 1.09 2.10
CA LEU A 68 1.19 0.88 1.79
C LEU A 68 0.72 -0.50 2.27
N ASP A 69 -0.46 -0.48 2.88
CA ASP A 69 -1.16 -1.67 3.35
C ASP A 69 -2.15 -2.14 2.27
N TYR A 70 -2.04 -3.41 1.90
CA TYR A 70 -2.87 -4.03 0.87
C TYR A 70 -3.85 -5.00 1.50
N ASN A 71 -5.13 -4.83 1.19
CA ASN A 71 -6.16 -5.79 1.56
C ASN A 71 -6.00 -7.07 0.73
N MET A 72 -5.66 -8.16 1.41
CA MET A 72 -5.42 -9.46 0.79
C MET A 72 -6.63 -10.40 0.82
N ARG A 73 -7.78 -10.02 1.40
CA ARG A 73 -8.95 -10.91 1.59
C ARG A 73 -9.38 -11.62 0.31
N ARG A 74 -9.38 -10.91 -0.83
CA ARG A 74 -9.75 -11.45 -2.15
C ARG A 74 -8.55 -11.90 -3.00
N ARG A 75 -7.36 -11.89 -2.41
CA ARG A 75 -6.06 -12.07 -3.08
C ARG A 75 -5.27 -13.25 -2.48
N VAL A 76 -5.94 -14.07 -1.66
CA VAL A 76 -5.47 -15.35 -1.14
C VAL A 76 -6.20 -16.50 -1.85
N PRO A 77 -5.67 -17.74 -1.84
CA PRO A 77 -6.23 -18.84 -2.63
C PRO A 77 -7.69 -19.15 -2.34
N GLN A 78 -8.06 -19.06 -1.07
CA GLN A 78 -9.45 -19.12 -0.62
C GLN A 78 -9.83 -17.72 -0.15
N PRO A 79 -10.50 -16.92 -0.99
CA PRO A 79 -10.94 -15.59 -0.61
C PRO A 79 -11.69 -15.62 0.72
N ALA A 80 -11.29 -14.76 1.64
CA ALA A 80 -11.95 -14.63 2.93
C ALA A 80 -13.23 -13.80 2.79
N GLU A 81 -14.30 -14.24 3.45
CA GLU A 81 -15.52 -13.46 3.60
C GLU A 81 -15.24 -12.12 4.32
N GLU A 82 -16.08 -11.11 4.06
CA GLU A 82 -15.87 -9.76 4.61
C GLU A 82 -16.03 -9.73 6.14
N ASP A 83 -16.85 -10.62 6.71
CA ASP A 83 -17.09 -10.76 8.15
C ASP A 83 -16.07 -11.65 8.86
N HIS A 84 -15.21 -12.35 8.11
CA HIS A 84 -14.16 -13.20 8.68
C HIS A 84 -13.18 -12.34 9.50
N VAL A 85 -12.95 -12.73 10.76
CA VAL A 85 -11.98 -12.08 11.65
C VAL A 85 -10.60 -12.70 11.46
N GLY A 86 -9.68 -11.94 10.85
CA GLY A 86 -8.31 -12.39 10.61
C GLY A 86 -7.44 -11.31 9.97
N ALA A 87 -6.12 -11.50 10.02
CA ALA A 87 -5.15 -10.58 9.43
C ALA A 87 -4.89 -10.95 7.96
N PHE A 88 -5.58 -10.26 7.04
CA PHE A 88 -5.41 -10.41 5.59
C PHE A 88 -4.79 -9.15 5.00
N ILE A 89 -3.57 -8.82 5.43
CA ILE A 89 -2.85 -7.60 5.02
C ILE A 89 -1.47 -8.00 4.50
N SER A 90 -1.02 -7.33 3.43
CA SER A 90 0.37 -7.33 3.03
C SER A 90 0.89 -5.90 2.95
N PHE A 91 2.21 -5.74 3.02
CA PHE A 91 2.88 -4.44 3.00
C PHE A 91 3.78 -4.37 1.78
N ALA A 92 3.74 -3.27 1.06
CA ALA A 92 4.75 -2.93 0.08
C ALA A 92 5.02 -1.44 0.10
N ASP A 93 6.29 -1.12 0.09
CA ASP A 93 6.85 0.22 0.04
C ASP A 93 6.81 0.78 -1.38
N LEU A 94 6.72 2.10 -1.45
CA LEU A 94 6.97 2.86 -2.67
C LEU A 94 8.44 3.29 -2.70
N GLU A 95 9.35 2.33 -2.85
CA GLU A 95 10.81 2.53 -2.79
C GLU A 95 11.30 3.74 -3.61
N TRP A 96 10.72 3.92 -4.80
CA TRP A 96 11.09 5.00 -5.71
C TRP A 96 10.88 6.41 -5.11
N LEU A 97 9.90 6.60 -4.21
CA LEU A 97 9.70 7.88 -3.51
C LEU A 97 10.84 8.19 -2.54
N GLY A 98 11.42 7.17 -1.90
CA GLY A 98 12.55 7.33 -0.99
C GLY A 98 13.89 7.43 -1.73
N ASN A 99 14.04 6.70 -2.83
CA ASN A 99 15.30 6.60 -3.57
C ASN A 99 15.46 7.70 -4.61
N GLU A 100 14.48 7.86 -5.50
CA GLU A 100 14.50 8.85 -6.59
C GLU A 100 13.91 10.18 -6.14
N GLY A 101 12.74 10.13 -5.49
CA GLY A 101 11.94 11.31 -5.14
C GLY A 101 11.10 11.85 -6.31
N VAL A 102 10.44 12.99 -6.07
CA VAL A 102 9.57 13.66 -7.05
C VAL A 102 10.03 15.09 -7.27
N ASP A 103 10.32 15.45 -8.52
CA ASP A 103 10.44 16.85 -8.90
C ASP A 103 9.03 17.45 -9.05
N LEU A 104 8.59 18.13 -7.99
CA LEU A 104 7.27 18.76 -7.92
C LEU A 104 7.19 20.11 -8.66
N THR A 105 8.28 20.55 -9.31
CA THR A 105 8.27 21.72 -10.20
C THR A 105 7.87 21.35 -11.62
N THR A 106 8.19 20.13 -12.05
CA THR A 106 7.95 19.64 -13.41
C THR A 106 6.88 18.55 -13.50
N THR A 107 6.71 17.75 -12.44
CA THR A 107 5.76 16.62 -12.42
C THR A 107 4.34 17.12 -12.15
N SER A 108 3.40 16.81 -13.05
CA SER A 108 1.99 17.11 -12.80
C SER A 108 1.38 16.16 -11.77
N PHE A 109 0.33 16.62 -11.07
CA PHE A 109 -0.38 15.82 -10.07
C PHE A 109 -0.86 14.47 -10.63
N TRP A 110 -1.43 14.47 -11.84
CA TRP A 110 -2.00 13.26 -12.42
C TRP A 110 -0.93 12.33 -13.01
N ASP A 111 0.22 12.85 -13.42
CA ASP A 111 1.36 12.00 -13.83
C ASP A 111 1.94 11.27 -12.62
N LEU A 112 2.08 11.97 -11.49
CA LEU A 112 2.45 11.37 -10.22
C LEU A 112 1.46 10.27 -9.81
N ALA A 113 0.15 10.53 -9.93
CA ALA A 113 -0.89 9.55 -9.59
C ALA A 113 -0.88 8.33 -10.52
N ARG A 114 -0.59 8.51 -11.81
CA ARG A 114 -0.43 7.42 -12.78
C ARG A 114 0.79 6.57 -12.47
N ARG A 115 1.94 7.19 -12.17
CA ARG A 115 3.13 6.47 -11.72
C ARG A 115 2.83 5.67 -10.46
N ALA A 116 2.27 6.30 -9.44
CA ALA A 116 1.89 5.64 -8.19
C ALA A 116 0.96 4.45 -8.42
N LYS A 117 -0.05 4.58 -9.28
CA LYS A 117 -0.91 3.45 -9.68
C LYS A 117 -0.08 2.30 -10.26
N SER A 118 0.81 2.58 -11.21
CA SER A 118 1.60 1.54 -11.88
C SER A 118 2.52 0.79 -10.90
N GLU A 119 3.11 1.50 -9.95
CA GLU A 119 3.99 0.94 -8.91
C GLU A 119 3.19 0.11 -7.90
N ILE A 120 2.03 0.59 -7.49
CA ILE A 120 1.07 -0.14 -6.64
C ILE A 120 0.65 -1.46 -7.31
N ASP A 121 0.22 -1.40 -8.56
CA ASP A 121 -0.23 -2.59 -9.30
C ASP A 121 0.93 -3.59 -9.47
N GLY A 122 2.12 -3.12 -9.84
CA GLY A 122 3.31 -3.96 -9.96
C GLY A 122 3.74 -4.60 -8.64
N ASN A 123 3.63 -3.88 -7.52
CA ASN A 123 3.92 -4.42 -6.19
C ASN A 123 2.90 -5.50 -5.78
N LEU A 124 1.61 -5.27 -6.04
CA LEU A 124 0.55 -6.24 -5.80
C LEU A 124 0.79 -7.54 -6.59
N ASP A 125 1.13 -7.43 -7.88
CA ASP A 125 1.39 -8.59 -8.73
C ASP A 125 2.59 -9.41 -8.22
N LYS A 126 3.69 -8.75 -7.84
CA LYS A 126 4.85 -9.41 -7.22
C LYS A 126 4.48 -10.12 -5.92
N LYS A 127 3.68 -9.50 -5.04
CA LYS A 127 3.24 -10.11 -3.77
C LYS A 127 2.35 -11.33 -4.00
N LEU A 128 1.46 -11.27 -4.99
CA LEU A 128 0.63 -12.41 -5.39
C LEU A 128 1.48 -13.60 -5.86
N GLN A 129 2.48 -13.33 -6.73
CA GLN A 129 3.41 -14.36 -7.18
C GLN A 129 4.19 -15.00 -6.02
N MET A 130 4.73 -14.19 -5.10
CA MET A 130 5.44 -14.71 -3.92
C MET A 130 4.53 -15.53 -2.99
N THR A 131 3.26 -15.13 -2.84
CA THR A 131 2.28 -15.86 -2.04
C THR A 131 2.00 -17.22 -2.66
N ALA A 132 1.76 -17.28 -3.98
CA ALA A 132 1.57 -18.52 -4.71
C ALA A 132 2.75 -19.49 -4.56
N VAL A 133 3.99 -18.98 -4.66
CA VAL A 133 5.20 -19.80 -4.45
C VAL A 133 5.27 -20.40 -3.05
N LYS A 134 4.95 -19.61 -2.01
CA LYS A 134 4.94 -20.10 -0.62
C LYS A 134 3.91 -21.20 -0.40
N LEU A 135 2.74 -21.08 -1.03
CA LEU A 135 1.68 -22.08 -0.91
C LEU A 135 2.04 -23.39 -1.61
N VAL A 136 2.57 -23.32 -2.83
CA VAL A 136 3.03 -24.53 -3.55
C VAL A 136 4.14 -25.24 -2.77
N MET A 137 5.06 -24.47 -2.17
CA MET A 137 6.09 -25.02 -1.29
C MET A 137 5.50 -25.68 -0.04
N ASP A 138 4.52 -25.04 0.61
CA ASP A 138 3.86 -25.59 1.80
C ASP A 138 3.09 -26.89 1.48
N GLU A 139 2.29 -26.90 0.41
CA GLU A 139 1.58 -28.11 -0.05
C GLU A 139 2.55 -29.25 -0.37
N PHE A 140 3.65 -28.96 -1.05
CA PHE A 140 4.66 -29.96 -1.40
C PHE A 140 5.38 -30.51 -0.16
N VAL A 141 5.79 -29.63 0.76
CA VAL A 141 6.47 -30.04 2.02
C VAL A 141 5.52 -30.82 2.92
N ASN A 142 4.26 -30.39 3.06
CA ASN A 142 3.26 -31.07 3.87
C ASN A 142 2.82 -32.40 3.24
N ALA A 143 2.70 -32.49 1.91
CA ALA A 143 2.45 -33.75 1.20
C ALA A 143 3.58 -34.76 1.42
N GLN A 144 4.84 -34.32 1.40
CA GLN A 144 5.99 -35.18 1.73
C GLN A 144 6.01 -35.61 3.20
N ARG A 145 5.54 -34.75 4.11
CA ARG A 145 5.45 -35.06 5.55
C ARG A 145 4.43 -36.15 5.82
N THR A 146 3.26 -36.08 5.17
CA THR A 146 2.18 -37.07 5.27
C THR A 146 2.56 -38.41 4.64
N GLN A 147 3.32 -38.41 3.53
CA GLN A 147 3.87 -39.65 2.96
C GLN A 147 4.85 -40.34 3.92
N ARG A 148 5.74 -39.59 4.59
CA ARG A 148 6.72 -40.15 5.53
C ARG A 148 6.09 -40.78 6.77
N THR A 149 5.01 -40.21 7.31
CA THR A 149 4.27 -40.81 8.44
C THR A 149 3.50 -42.06 8.04
N SER A 150 2.94 -42.11 6.83
CA SER A 150 2.26 -43.32 6.33
C SER A 150 3.21 -44.51 6.10
N THR A 151 4.48 -44.26 5.78
CA THR A 151 5.50 -45.31 5.60
C THR A 151 6.14 -45.78 6.91
N SER A 152 5.97 -45.07 8.03
CA SER A 152 6.52 -45.48 9.34
C SER A 152 5.57 -46.35 10.18
N GLU A 153 4.30 -46.50 9.76
CA GLU A 153 3.31 -47.34 10.46
C GLU A 153 3.17 -48.75 9.89
N THR A 154 4.00 -49.15 8.92
CA THR A 154 3.95 -50.49 8.29
C THR A 154 5.14 -51.39 8.59
N ARG A 155 5.77 -51.27 9.78
CA ARG A 155 6.87 -52.16 10.16
C ARG A 155 6.74 -52.72 11.56
#